data_AF-Q6S911-F1
#
_entry.id   AF-Q6S911-F1
#
_cell.length_a   1.000
_cell.length_b   1.000
_cell.length_c   1.000
_cell.angle_alpha   90.00
_cell.angle_beta   90.00
_cell.angle_gamma   90.00
#
_symmetry.space_group_name_H-M   'P 1'
#
loop_
_entity.id
_entity.type
_entity.pdbx_description
1 polymer ?
#
loop_
_entity_poly.entity_id
_entity_poly.type
_entity_poly.pdbx_seq_one_letter_code
_entity_poly.pdbx_strand_id
1 'polypeptide(L)'
;GVSGGTQDEDAKHVLDEFGEKVYKEVKNESNGFKDDLKGNLNTASGSSGETLGSIDTCYLVNQYYTERLNGNSNRYPCGTRTEEVKRFSDKQGAQCDKKKIKDSDSNGDACAPFRRLNLCNKNMVKMDTNNNDGKATHTLLAKVCYAAKYEGDSIKTHYPLYQHKYGDSDSQICTVLARSFADIG
;
A
#
# COMPACT_ATOMS: atom_id res chain seq x y z
N GLY A 1 14.31 42.41 -20.19
CA GLY A 1 12.98 41.78 -20.08
C GLY A 1 13.12 40.56 -19.20
N VAL A 2 12.43 40.52 -18.07
CA VAL A 2 12.36 39.33 -17.22
C VAL A 2 11.37 38.38 -17.89
N SER A 3 11.90 37.37 -18.58
CA SER A 3 11.11 36.23 -19.06
C SER A 3 10.78 35.37 -17.85
N GLY A 4 9.63 35.63 -17.24
CA GLY A 4 9.00 34.70 -16.31
C GLY A 4 8.44 33.55 -17.13
N GLY A 5 9.25 32.51 -17.31
CA GLY A 5 8.76 31.23 -17.79
C GLY A 5 7.92 30.60 -16.69
N THR A 6 6.62 30.50 -16.88
CA THR A 6 5.80 29.56 -16.13
C THR A 6 6.33 28.17 -16.46
N GLN A 7 7.03 27.54 -15.51
CA GLN A 7 7.20 26.10 -15.53
C GLN A 7 5.78 25.54 -15.46
N ASP A 8 5.30 24.94 -16.55
CA ASP A 8 4.04 24.21 -16.53
C ASP A 8 4.24 23.04 -15.55
N GLU A 9 3.72 23.21 -14.33
CA GLU A 9 3.79 22.19 -13.30
C GLU A 9 2.99 20.97 -13.76
N ASP A 10 3.59 19.78 -13.66
CA ASP A 10 2.88 18.56 -14.02
C ASP A 10 1.72 18.29 -13.04
N ALA A 11 0.74 17.49 -13.48
CA ALA A 11 -0.43 17.17 -12.65
C ALA A 11 -0.03 16.50 -11.31
N LYS A 12 1.09 15.79 -11.26
CA LYS A 12 1.57 15.15 -10.04
C LYS A 12 2.01 16.20 -9.02
N HIS A 13 2.77 17.20 -9.45
CA HIS A 13 3.25 18.30 -8.61
C HIS A 13 2.09 19.03 -7.93
N VAL A 14 1.10 19.43 -8.74
CA VAL A 14 -0.09 20.14 -8.24
C VAL A 14 -0.88 19.28 -7.23
N LEU A 15 -1.09 17.99 -7.54
CA LEU A 15 -1.81 17.08 -6.64
C LEU A 15 -1.04 16.81 -5.33
N ASP A 16 0.28 16.72 -5.38
CA ASP A 16 1.11 16.56 -4.19
C ASP A 16 1.03 17.80 -3.28
N GLU A 17 0.99 19.01 -3.85
CA GLU A 17 0.83 20.26 -3.10
C GLU A 17 -0.54 20.32 -2.39
N PHE A 18 -1.62 19.95 -3.09
CA PHE A 18 -2.94 19.84 -2.46
C PHE A 18 -2.98 18.73 -1.40
N GLY A 19 -2.34 17.58 -1.66
CA GLY A 19 -2.21 16.49 -0.71
C GLY A 19 -1.52 16.94 0.59
N GLU A 20 -0.49 17.78 0.50
CA GLU A 20 0.18 18.35 1.67
C GLU A 20 -0.75 19.26 2.49
N LYS A 21 -1.57 20.10 1.82
CA LYS A 21 -2.55 20.97 2.48
C LYS A 21 -3.58 20.14 3.25
N VAL A 22 -4.17 19.13 2.60
CA VAL A 22 -5.16 18.22 3.21
C VAL A 22 -4.53 17.45 4.38
N TYR A 23 -3.30 16.95 4.23
CA TYR A 23 -2.60 16.25 5.30
C TYR A 23 -2.43 17.13 6.55
N LYS A 24 -2.03 18.40 6.37
CA LYS A 24 -1.86 19.35 7.49
C LYS A 24 -3.18 19.60 8.21
N GLU A 25 -4.28 19.74 7.49
CA GLU A 25 -5.62 19.93 8.04
C GLU A 25 -6.07 18.71 8.86
N VAL A 26 -6.09 17.52 8.26
CA VAL A 26 -6.50 16.27 8.93
C VAL A 26 -5.63 15.96 10.15
N LYS A 27 -4.31 16.21 10.06
CA LYS A 27 -3.40 16.02 11.18
C LYS A 27 -3.77 16.88 12.38
N ASN A 28 -4.15 18.13 12.16
CA ASN A 28 -4.56 19.04 13.23
C ASN A 28 -5.89 18.64 13.87
N GLU A 29 -6.83 18.13 13.07
CA GLU A 29 -8.15 17.68 13.55
C GLU A 29 -8.10 16.34 14.30
N SER A 30 -7.14 15.46 13.99
CA SER A 30 -6.99 14.15 14.63
C SER A 30 -6.59 14.19 16.12
N ASN A 31 -6.40 15.40 16.68
CA ASN A 31 -6.00 15.62 18.07
C ASN A 31 -7.08 15.11 19.04
N GLY A 32 -6.80 13.99 19.70
CA GLY A 32 -7.68 13.37 20.70
C GLY A 32 -7.70 11.84 20.64
N PHE A 33 -7.58 11.26 19.43
CA PHE A 33 -7.65 9.80 19.23
C PHE A 33 -6.35 9.19 18.72
N LYS A 34 -5.33 10.02 18.50
CA LYS A 34 -4.06 9.59 17.92
C LYS A 34 -3.41 8.45 18.71
N ASP A 35 -3.36 8.56 20.04
CA ASP A 35 -2.71 7.55 20.87
C ASP A 35 -3.53 6.25 20.95
N ASP A 36 -4.87 6.34 20.94
CA ASP A 36 -5.77 5.19 20.91
C ASP A 36 -5.70 4.41 19.59
N LEU A 37 -5.52 5.12 18.47
CA LEU A 37 -5.41 4.55 17.13
C LEU A 37 -3.95 4.22 16.74
N LYS A 38 -2.97 4.54 17.58
CA LYS A 38 -1.57 4.29 17.29
C LYS A 38 -1.25 2.80 17.44
N GLY A 39 -1.09 2.13 16.30
CA GLY A 39 -0.57 0.78 16.26
C GLY A 39 0.90 0.70 16.70
N ASN A 40 1.28 -0.46 17.23
CA ASN A 40 2.65 -0.80 17.64
C ASN A 40 2.94 -2.21 17.13
N LEU A 41 3.91 -2.35 16.23
CA LEU A 41 4.28 -3.64 15.65
C LEU A 41 4.91 -4.59 16.68
N ASN A 42 5.63 -4.04 17.67
CA ASN A 42 6.31 -4.84 18.70
C ASN A 42 5.34 -5.68 19.53
N THR A 43 4.08 -5.24 19.64
CA THR A 43 3.05 -5.93 20.44
C THR A 43 2.09 -6.75 19.56
N ALA A 44 2.22 -6.67 18.23
CA ALA A 44 1.25 -7.27 17.30
C ALA A 44 1.29 -8.81 17.30
N SER A 45 2.47 -9.41 17.45
CA SER A 45 2.65 -10.87 17.55
C SER A 45 2.22 -11.42 18.92
N GLY A 46 2.01 -10.55 19.91
CA GLY A 46 1.80 -10.94 21.30
C GLY A 46 3.09 -11.21 22.07
N SER A 47 4.25 -11.00 21.45
CA SER A 47 5.58 -11.11 22.08
C SER A 47 5.81 -9.95 23.05
N SER A 48 6.47 -10.19 24.18
CA SER A 48 7.00 -9.13 25.03
C SER A 48 8.22 -8.49 24.35
N GLY A 49 8.46 -7.18 24.55
CA GLY A 49 9.58 -6.47 23.93
C GLY A 49 10.96 -7.11 24.18
N GLU A 50 11.09 -7.91 25.25
CA GLU A 50 12.31 -8.62 25.64
C GLU A 50 12.61 -9.86 24.79
N THR A 51 11.62 -10.39 24.05
CA THR A 51 11.76 -11.56 23.18
C THR A 51 11.93 -11.20 21.70
N LEU A 52 11.98 -9.90 21.39
CA LEU A 52 12.19 -9.41 20.03
C LEU A 52 13.67 -9.46 19.66
N GLY A 53 14.00 -10.16 18.57
CA GLY A 53 15.37 -10.19 18.03
C GLY A 53 15.77 -8.90 17.31
N SER A 54 14.81 -8.03 16.96
CA SER A 54 15.05 -6.74 16.31
C SER A 54 13.82 -5.83 16.40
N ILE A 55 14.03 -4.51 16.36
CA ILE A 55 12.99 -3.49 16.21
C ILE A 55 12.75 -3.09 14.73
N ASP A 56 13.48 -3.73 13.80
CA ASP A 56 13.32 -3.49 12.38
C ASP A 56 11.91 -3.85 11.91
N THR A 57 11.29 -2.97 11.11
CA THR A 57 9.90 -3.14 10.68
C THR A 57 9.71 -4.40 9.84
N CYS A 58 10.63 -4.68 8.92
CA CYS A 58 10.56 -5.87 8.08
C CYS A 58 10.69 -7.15 8.93
N TYR A 59 11.56 -7.14 9.94
CA TYR A 59 11.69 -8.23 10.90
C TYR A 59 10.40 -8.46 11.69
N LEU A 60 9.85 -7.41 12.33
CA LEU A 60 8.65 -7.49 13.17
C LEU A 60 7.43 -7.98 12.39
N VAL A 61 7.29 -7.50 11.15
CA VAL A 61 6.25 -7.96 10.24
C VAL A 61 6.44 -9.45 9.95
N ASN A 62 7.63 -9.91 9.57
CA ASN A 62 7.87 -11.34 9.32
C ASN A 62 7.63 -12.21 10.56
N GLN A 63 8.01 -11.72 11.74
CA GLN A 63 7.82 -12.40 13.00
C GLN A 63 6.32 -12.61 13.28
N TYR A 64 5.50 -11.55 13.20
CA TYR A 64 4.05 -11.65 13.34
C TYR A 64 3.44 -12.72 12.43
N TYR A 65 3.89 -12.80 11.17
CA TYR A 65 3.37 -13.78 10.21
C TYR A 65 3.84 -15.21 10.51
N THR A 66 5.08 -15.37 10.95
CA THR A 66 5.64 -16.70 11.24
C THR A 66 5.04 -17.25 12.53
N GLU A 67 4.98 -16.43 13.58
CA GLU A 67 4.58 -16.86 14.93
C GLU A 67 3.06 -16.87 15.14
N ARG A 68 2.33 -15.84 14.68
CA ARG A 68 0.89 -15.72 14.94
C ARG A 68 0.03 -16.37 13.86
N LEU A 69 0.53 -16.39 12.63
CA LEU A 69 -0.21 -16.92 11.48
C LEU A 69 0.26 -18.31 11.04
N ASN A 70 1.21 -18.92 11.76
CA ASN A 70 1.80 -20.23 11.46
C ASN A 70 2.18 -20.41 9.98
N GLY A 71 2.62 -19.33 9.32
CA GLY A 71 2.94 -19.36 7.89
C GLY A 71 1.78 -19.77 6.97
N ASN A 72 0.52 -19.57 7.38
CA ASN A 72 -0.67 -20.02 6.65
C ASN A 72 -0.67 -19.52 5.20
N SER A 73 -0.56 -20.46 4.26
CA SER A 73 -0.45 -20.19 2.82
C SER A 73 -1.69 -19.58 2.18
N ASN A 74 -2.81 -19.53 2.89
CA ASN A 74 -4.00 -18.86 2.42
C ASN A 74 -3.99 -17.35 2.70
N ARG A 75 -3.00 -16.81 3.40
CA ARG A 75 -2.91 -15.38 3.79
C ARG A 75 -1.77 -14.62 3.08
N TYR A 76 -1.25 -15.12 1.96
CA TYR A 76 -0.30 -14.36 1.15
C TYR A 76 -0.97 -13.11 0.55
N PRO A 77 -0.32 -11.93 0.55
CA PRO A 77 -0.96 -10.69 0.10
C PRO A 77 -1.17 -10.65 -1.41
N CYS A 78 -0.20 -11.18 -2.16
CA CYS A 78 -0.22 -11.28 -3.62
C CYS A 78 -0.50 -12.72 -4.06
N GLY A 79 -1.31 -12.91 -5.12
CA GLY A 79 -1.31 -14.17 -5.89
C GLY A 79 -1.67 -15.41 -5.07
N THR A 80 -1.03 -16.53 -5.43
CA THR A 80 -0.85 -17.72 -4.58
C THR A 80 0.64 -17.85 -4.27
N ARG A 81 1.04 -18.79 -3.41
CA ARG A 81 2.44 -18.96 -3.01
C ARG A 81 3.40 -19.28 -4.19
N THR A 82 2.85 -19.71 -5.32
CA THR A 82 3.56 -20.12 -6.53
C THR A 82 3.31 -19.22 -7.74
N GLU A 83 2.26 -18.40 -7.72
CA GLU A 83 1.90 -17.53 -8.83
C GLU A 83 2.44 -16.11 -8.61
N GLU A 84 3.28 -15.68 -9.53
CA GLU A 84 3.78 -14.33 -9.57
C GLU A 84 2.70 -13.37 -10.10
N VAL A 85 2.43 -12.30 -9.35
CA VAL A 85 1.44 -11.29 -9.74
C VAL A 85 2.10 -10.26 -10.64
N LYS A 86 1.76 -10.28 -11.93
CA LYS A 86 2.21 -9.26 -12.89
C LYS A 86 1.66 -7.90 -12.48
N ARG A 87 2.56 -6.95 -12.21
CA ARG A 87 2.18 -5.57 -11.81
C ARG A 87 2.03 -4.61 -12.98
N PHE A 88 2.68 -4.96 -14.07
CA PHE A 88 2.70 -4.20 -15.30
C PHE A 88 2.37 -5.16 -16.43
N SER A 89 1.54 -4.72 -17.37
CA SER A 89 1.12 -5.49 -18.53
C SER A 89 1.08 -4.57 -19.74
N ASP A 90 1.63 -5.03 -20.85
CA ASP A 90 1.50 -4.40 -22.17
C ASP A 90 0.29 -4.93 -22.95
N LYS A 91 -0.40 -5.95 -22.42
CA LYS A 91 -1.58 -6.58 -23.04
C LYS A 91 -2.89 -6.29 -22.32
N GLN A 92 -2.84 -6.03 -21.01
CA GLN A 92 -4.03 -5.81 -20.18
C GLN A 92 -4.02 -4.38 -19.63
N GLY A 93 -5.11 -3.66 -19.88
CA GLY A 93 -5.27 -2.26 -19.51
C GLY A 93 -6.01 -2.05 -18.19
N ALA A 94 -6.46 -0.81 -17.98
CA ALA A 94 -7.31 -0.43 -16.87
C ALA A 94 -8.71 -1.08 -16.98
N GLN A 95 -9.38 -1.25 -15.84
CA GLN A 95 -10.80 -1.57 -15.78
C GLN A 95 -11.58 -0.27 -15.70
N CYS A 96 -12.61 -0.09 -16.54
CA CYS A 96 -13.46 1.10 -16.53
C CYS A 96 -14.96 0.75 -16.46
N ASP A 97 -15.31 -0.53 -16.34
CA ASP A 97 -16.71 -0.95 -16.23
C ASP A 97 -17.32 -0.44 -14.92
N LYS A 98 -18.36 0.39 -15.03
CA LYS A 98 -19.16 0.91 -13.92
C LYS A 98 -19.69 -0.15 -12.96
N LYS A 99 -19.87 -1.40 -13.41
CA LYS A 99 -20.28 -2.51 -12.52
C LYS A 99 -19.18 -2.93 -11.55
N LYS A 100 -17.92 -2.60 -11.83
CA LYS A 100 -16.75 -3.01 -11.05
C LYS A 100 -16.12 -1.85 -10.27
N ILE A 101 -16.56 -0.63 -10.52
CA ILE A 101 -16.06 0.58 -9.87
C ILE A 101 -17.23 1.24 -9.18
N LYS A 102 -17.10 1.37 -7.85
CA LYS A 102 -18.12 2.01 -7.03
C LYS A 102 -18.24 3.49 -7.45
N ASP A 103 -19.47 3.97 -7.49
CA ASP A 103 -19.81 5.37 -7.78
C ASP A 103 -19.46 5.84 -9.21
N SER A 104 -19.09 4.91 -10.12
CA SER A 104 -19.05 5.18 -11.57
C SER A 104 -20.46 5.08 -12.18
N ASP A 105 -20.84 6.07 -12.97
CA ASP A 105 -22.11 6.11 -13.69
C ASP A 105 -21.93 6.54 -15.15
N SER A 106 -23.03 6.71 -15.90
CA SER A 106 -22.95 7.09 -17.32
C SER A 106 -22.45 8.52 -17.57
N ASN A 107 -22.25 9.34 -16.52
CA ASN A 107 -21.89 10.75 -16.60
C ASN A 107 -20.45 11.01 -16.14
N GLY A 108 -19.77 10.03 -15.55
CA GLY A 108 -18.36 10.10 -15.15
C GLY A 108 -17.78 8.72 -14.87
N ASP A 109 -16.85 8.28 -15.71
CA ASP A 109 -16.21 6.98 -15.59
C ASP A 109 -14.80 7.11 -15.01
N ALA A 110 -14.59 6.52 -13.83
CA ALA A 110 -13.25 6.25 -13.31
C ALA A 110 -12.69 4.97 -13.93
N CYS A 111 -11.36 4.90 -14.08
CA CYS A 111 -10.65 3.72 -14.56
C CYS A 111 -9.61 3.25 -13.54
N ALA A 112 -9.79 2.04 -13.02
CA ALA A 112 -8.82 1.43 -12.10
C ALA A 112 -7.62 0.87 -12.88
N PRO A 113 -6.39 1.37 -12.64
CA PRO A 113 -5.21 0.94 -13.39
C PRO A 113 -4.87 -0.53 -13.12
N PHE A 114 -4.22 -1.19 -14.08
CA PHE A 114 -3.85 -2.62 -13.96
C PHE A 114 -3.09 -2.94 -12.67
N ARG A 115 -2.23 -2.02 -12.21
CA ARG A 115 -1.52 -2.14 -10.93
C ARG A 115 -2.49 -2.26 -9.74
N ARG A 116 -3.55 -1.45 -9.69
CA ARG A 116 -4.57 -1.43 -8.62
C ARG A 116 -5.44 -2.68 -8.62
N LEU A 117 -5.73 -3.22 -9.80
CA LEU A 117 -6.49 -4.48 -9.96
C LEU A 117 -5.75 -5.67 -9.35
N ASN A 118 -4.42 -5.59 -9.32
CA ASN A 118 -3.52 -6.62 -8.83
C ASN A 118 -2.85 -6.24 -7.49
N LEU A 119 -3.47 -5.34 -6.73
CA LEU A 119 -2.96 -4.89 -5.43
C LEU A 119 -2.84 -6.07 -4.44
N CYS A 120 -1.73 -6.11 -3.71
CA CYS A 120 -1.43 -7.19 -2.78
C CYS A 120 -2.14 -7.03 -1.43
N ASN A 121 -3.46 -7.20 -1.39
CA ASN A 121 -4.27 -7.00 -0.17
C ASN A 121 -5.09 -8.23 0.27
N LYS A 122 -4.83 -9.42 -0.31
CA LYS A 122 -5.64 -10.64 -0.02
C LYS A 122 -5.59 -11.04 1.45
N ASN A 123 -4.49 -10.75 2.14
CA ASN A 123 -4.32 -10.97 3.58
C ASN A 123 -5.29 -10.12 4.43
N MET A 124 -5.71 -8.96 3.92
CA MET A 124 -6.64 -8.05 4.60
C MET A 124 -8.09 -8.50 4.43
N VAL A 125 -8.46 -8.96 3.23
CA VAL A 125 -9.82 -9.47 2.95
C VAL A 125 -10.17 -10.69 3.83
N LYS A 126 -9.17 -11.49 4.21
CA LYS A 126 -9.34 -12.68 5.06
C LYS A 126 -9.13 -12.39 6.56
N MET A 127 -9.27 -11.14 6.97
CA MET A 127 -9.14 -10.76 8.37
C MET A 127 -10.36 -11.22 9.16
N ASP A 128 -10.10 -11.79 10.34
CA ASP A 128 -11.15 -12.03 11.33
C ASP A 128 -11.69 -10.69 11.83
N THR A 129 -12.99 -10.48 11.69
CA THR A 129 -13.68 -9.25 12.07
C THR A 129 -14.03 -9.19 13.55
N ASN A 130 -13.95 -10.33 14.27
CA ASN A 130 -14.42 -10.47 15.65
C ASN A 130 -13.25 -10.62 16.64
N ASN A 131 -12.22 -9.78 16.53
CA ASN A 131 -11.08 -9.84 17.43
C ASN A 131 -11.16 -8.76 18.53
N ASN A 132 -11.85 -9.07 19.63
CA ASN A 132 -12.01 -8.20 20.81
C ASN A 132 -10.90 -8.38 21.85
N ASP A 133 -9.67 -8.67 21.42
CA ASP A 133 -8.52 -8.97 22.28
C ASP A 133 -7.77 -7.72 22.77
N GLY A 134 -8.29 -6.52 22.51
CA GLY A 134 -7.62 -5.24 22.78
C GLY A 134 -6.39 -5.00 21.90
N LYS A 135 -6.08 -5.89 20.94
CA LYS A 135 -4.93 -5.80 20.04
C LYS A 135 -5.33 -5.49 18.60
N ALA A 136 -6.58 -5.09 18.38
CA ALA A 136 -7.13 -4.82 17.05
C ALA A 136 -6.24 -3.85 16.25
N THR A 137 -5.86 -2.71 16.84
CA THR A 137 -5.00 -1.70 16.21
C THR A 137 -3.61 -2.23 15.86
N HIS A 138 -2.96 -2.95 16.77
CA HIS A 138 -1.62 -3.55 16.54
C HIS A 138 -1.66 -4.62 15.45
N THR A 139 -2.69 -5.47 15.49
CA THR A 139 -2.91 -6.56 14.54
C THR A 139 -3.23 -6.01 13.15
N LEU A 140 -4.04 -4.96 13.07
CA LEU A 140 -4.35 -4.25 11.84
C LEU A 140 -3.08 -3.66 11.22
N LEU A 141 -2.27 -2.97 12.02
CA LEU A 141 -1.00 -2.40 11.56
C LEU A 141 -0.08 -3.48 10.97
N ALA A 142 0.10 -4.61 11.66
CA ALA A 142 0.94 -5.71 11.15
C ALA A 142 0.45 -6.26 9.82
N LYS A 143 -0.87 -6.38 9.64
CA LYS A 143 -1.47 -6.84 8.36
C LYS A 143 -1.30 -5.84 7.24
N VAL A 144 -1.51 -4.55 7.51
CA VAL A 144 -1.29 -3.48 6.53
C VAL A 144 0.18 -3.43 6.12
N CYS A 145 1.11 -3.46 7.09
CA CYS A 145 2.54 -3.46 6.80
C CYS A 145 2.98 -4.67 5.97
N TYR A 146 2.38 -5.84 6.18
CA TYR A 146 2.69 -7.02 5.36
C TYR A 146 2.15 -6.93 3.94
N ALA A 147 0.94 -6.39 3.77
CA ALA A 147 0.43 -6.06 2.44
C ALA A 147 1.36 -5.09 1.72
N ALA A 148 1.76 -4.00 2.39
CA ALA A 148 2.67 -2.99 1.86
C ALA A 148 4.06 -3.55 1.52
N LYS A 149 4.62 -4.42 2.37
CA LYS A 149 5.90 -5.08 2.12
C LYS A 149 5.84 -5.91 0.84
N TYR A 150 4.85 -6.79 0.71
CA TYR A 150 4.69 -7.66 -0.46
C TYR A 150 4.34 -6.87 -1.73
N GLU A 151 3.52 -5.83 -1.60
CA GLU A 151 3.23 -4.88 -2.67
C GLU A 151 4.52 -4.25 -3.21
N GLY A 152 5.34 -3.70 -2.32
CA GLY A 152 6.62 -3.07 -2.66
C GLY A 152 7.61 -4.05 -3.29
N ASP A 153 7.77 -5.24 -2.70
CA ASP A 153 8.64 -6.30 -3.23
C ASP A 153 8.18 -6.75 -4.63
N SER A 154 6.87 -6.89 -4.85
CA SER A 154 6.32 -7.27 -6.16
C SER A 154 6.59 -6.22 -7.23
N ILE A 155 6.46 -4.93 -6.89
CA ILE A 155 6.76 -3.82 -7.80
C ILE A 155 8.25 -3.78 -8.10
N LYS A 156 9.09 -3.80 -7.06
CA LYS A 156 10.56 -3.78 -7.20
C LYS A 156 11.08 -4.93 -8.06
N THR A 157 10.47 -6.11 -7.97
CA THR A 157 10.91 -7.28 -8.76
C THR A 157 10.55 -7.16 -10.24
N HIS A 158 9.36 -6.64 -10.57
CA HIS A 158 8.90 -6.54 -11.95
C HIS A 158 9.33 -5.25 -12.65
N TYR A 159 9.63 -4.20 -11.90
CA TYR A 159 9.97 -2.90 -12.43
C TYR A 159 11.28 -2.88 -13.28
N PRO A 160 12.38 -3.57 -12.90
CA PRO A 160 13.60 -3.62 -13.70
C PRO A 160 13.39 -4.10 -15.14
N LEU A 161 12.53 -5.10 -15.34
CA LEU A 161 12.19 -5.60 -16.68
C LEU A 161 11.56 -4.51 -17.56
N TYR A 162 10.80 -3.60 -16.96
CA TYR A 162 10.18 -2.47 -17.63
C TYR A 162 11.16 -1.31 -17.81
N GLN A 163 12.05 -1.03 -16.84
CA GLN A 163 13.11 -0.03 -17.00
C GLN A 163 14.01 -0.34 -18.20
N HIS A 164 14.44 -1.59 -18.36
CA HIS A 164 15.27 -2.00 -19.50
C HIS A 164 14.55 -1.86 -20.85
N LYS A 165 13.22 -1.94 -20.87
CA LYS A 165 12.41 -1.86 -22.10
C LYS A 165 12.08 -0.43 -22.51
N TYR A 166 11.87 0.47 -21.54
CA TYR A 166 11.33 1.81 -21.79
C TYR A 166 12.25 2.97 -21.40
N GLY A 167 13.37 2.71 -20.71
CA GLY A 167 14.36 3.72 -20.32
C GLY A 167 13.80 4.65 -19.25
N ASP A 168 14.03 4.30 -17.98
CA ASP A 168 13.43 4.98 -16.83
C ASP A 168 14.46 5.31 -15.74
N SER A 169 14.20 6.37 -14.99
CA SER A 169 14.99 6.83 -13.83
C SER A 169 14.51 6.19 -12.52
N ASP A 170 15.36 6.18 -11.49
CA ASP A 170 15.01 5.71 -10.14
C ASP A 170 13.84 6.49 -9.51
N SER A 171 13.53 7.69 -10.01
CA SER A 171 12.38 8.49 -9.52
C SER A 171 11.02 7.84 -9.86
N GLN A 172 10.95 7.04 -10.91
CA GLN A 172 9.71 6.44 -11.38
C GLN A 172 9.29 5.21 -10.55
N ILE A 173 10.23 4.42 -10.01
CA ILE A 173 9.86 3.35 -9.05
C ILE A 173 9.24 3.96 -7.80
N CYS A 174 9.82 5.04 -7.27
CA CYS A 174 9.27 5.76 -6.12
C CYS A 174 7.87 6.29 -6.40
N THR A 175 7.63 6.79 -7.62
CA THR A 175 6.29 7.24 -8.05
C THR A 175 5.28 6.09 -8.10
N VAL A 176 5.68 4.92 -8.60
CA VAL A 176 4.81 3.73 -8.62
C VAL A 176 4.52 3.23 -7.19
N LEU A 177 5.54 3.21 -6.33
CA LEU A 177 5.38 2.85 -4.92
C LEU A 177 4.46 3.83 -4.18
N ALA A 178 4.58 5.16 -4.43
CA ALA A 178 3.70 6.17 -3.84
C ALA A 178 2.24 5.97 -4.26
N ARG A 179 1.99 5.61 -5.53
CA ARG A 179 0.65 5.27 -6.01
C ARG A 179 0.09 4.00 -5.33
N SER A 180 0.93 2.99 -5.09
CA SER A 180 0.51 1.80 -4.33
C SER A 180 0.28 2.10 -2.85
N PHE A 181 1.05 2.99 -2.26
CA PHE A 181 0.82 3.46 -0.89
C PHE A 181 -0.54 4.16 -0.78
N ALA A 182 -0.86 5.07 -1.71
CA ALA A 182 -2.15 5.74 -1.77
C ALA A 182 -3.33 4.78 -2.00
N ASP A 183 -3.13 3.66 -2.70
CA ASP A 183 -4.17 2.64 -2.92
C ASP A 183 -4.39 1.69 -1.72
N ILE A 184 -3.40 1.58 -0.83
CA ILE A 184 -3.48 0.76 0.39
C ILE A 184 -4.16 1.54 1.52
N GLY A 185 -3.86 2.84 1.63
CA GLY A 185 -4.49 3.76 2.60
C GLY A 185 -6.00 3.89 2.37
#